data_AF-A0A965GPK3-F1
#
_entry.id   AF-A0A965GPK3-F1
#
_cell.length_a   1.000
_cell.length_b   1.000
_cell.length_c   1.000
_cell.angle_alpha   90.00
_cell.angle_beta   90.00
_cell.angle_gamma   90.00
#
_symmetry.space_group_name_H-M   'P 1'
#
loop_
_entity.id
_entity.type
_entity.pdbx_description
1 polymer ?
#
loop_
_entity_poly.entity_id
_entity_poly.type
_entity_poly.pdbx_seq_one_letter_code
_entity_poly.pdbx_strand_id
1 'polypeptide(L)'
;QSGAAIGTSRNVERAFDVLSLLMMQNGTQMADARGNATFGNKTGDQSIPGADAVRFYTDFANPQKAVYAWNAEQTGSFDAFASGKAAMFLGYSYHLPLIRARSPKLNFGIAPVPQISEGRTVNYANYWAETVSKATKNSNWAWDFVQFAAKAENVKGYLDAAKKPTALRALINDERQDNDLAVFAEQLLTAKSWYLGNDASVAEAALLDLIDAAIAGGDTEKLIRDAQNKVNQTL
;
A
#
# COMPACT_ATOMS: atom_id res chain seq x y z
N GLN A 1 -14.02 -16.99 12.76
CA GLN A 1 -13.99 -15.92 11.76
C GLN A 1 -13.02 -14.87 12.25
N SER A 2 -12.08 -14.44 11.41
CA SER A 2 -11.14 -13.37 11.73
C SER A 2 -11.71 -12.05 11.19
N GLY A 3 -11.63 -10.96 11.98
CA GLY A 3 -12.17 -9.66 11.58
C GLY A 3 -11.45 -9.08 10.35
N ALA A 4 -10.12 -8.96 10.41
CA ALA A 4 -9.29 -8.48 9.31
C ALA A 4 -8.10 -9.42 9.08
N ALA A 5 -7.75 -9.65 7.81
CA ALA A 5 -6.56 -10.39 7.43
C ALA A 5 -5.34 -9.45 7.42
N ILE A 6 -4.71 -9.30 8.59
CA ILE A 6 -3.58 -8.39 8.83
C ILE A 6 -2.59 -9.03 9.82
N GLY A 7 -1.31 -8.67 9.69
CA GLY A 7 -0.29 -8.92 10.71
C GLY A 7 0.87 -9.81 10.29
N THR A 8 0.69 -10.62 9.25
CA THR A 8 1.75 -11.45 8.65
C THR A 8 2.28 -10.84 7.35
N SER A 9 3.42 -11.33 6.84
CA SER A 9 4.08 -10.77 5.66
C SER A 9 3.65 -11.42 4.34
N ARG A 10 3.48 -12.76 4.30
CA ARG A 10 3.41 -13.53 3.04
C ARG A 10 2.00 -13.85 2.56
N ASN A 11 1.02 -13.91 3.46
CA ASN A 11 -0.37 -14.22 3.13
C ASN A 11 -1.33 -13.03 3.39
N VAL A 12 -0.78 -11.84 3.65
CA VAL A 12 -1.51 -10.57 3.62
C VAL A 12 -1.14 -9.86 2.32
N GLU A 13 -2.14 -9.56 1.50
CA GLU A 13 -1.97 -8.91 0.20
C GLU A 13 -1.45 -7.50 0.46
N ARG A 14 -0.38 -7.11 -0.24
CA ARG A 14 0.25 -5.79 -0.09
C ARG A 14 0.66 -5.46 1.35
N ALA A 15 1.16 -6.45 2.11
CA ALA A 15 1.65 -6.23 3.47
C ALA A 15 2.69 -5.09 3.58
N PHE A 16 3.54 -4.91 2.57
CA PHE A 16 4.47 -3.77 2.45
C PHE A 16 3.75 -2.42 2.47
N ASP A 17 2.70 -2.26 1.66
CA ASP A 17 1.91 -1.03 1.58
C ASP A 17 1.12 -0.80 2.87
N VAL A 18 0.52 -1.86 3.44
CA VAL A 18 -0.26 -1.78 4.68
C VAL A 18 0.61 -1.35 5.86
N LEU A 19 1.80 -1.95 6.01
CA LEU A 19 2.74 -1.55 7.06
C LEU A 19 3.23 -0.11 6.83
N SER A 20 3.58 0.25 5.60
CA SER A 20 4.00 1.61 5.25
C SER A 20 2.91 2.63 5.54
N LEU A 21 1.64 2.30 5.27
CA LEU A 21 0.49 3.14 5.56
C LEU A 21 0.36 3.40 7.06
N LEU A 22 0.44 2.35 7.88
CA LEU A 22 0.38 2.48 9.35
C LEU A 22 1.51 3.35 9.90
N MET A 23 2.73 3.16 9.39
CA MET A 23 3.87 4.03 9.72
C MET A 23 3.59 5.48 9.34
N MET A 24 3.05 5.76 8.15
CA MET A 24 2.72 7.14 7.78
C MET A 24 1.60 7.74 8.62
N GLN A 25 0.57 6.96 8.96
CA GLN A 25 -0.57 7.40 9.78
C GLN A 25 -0.16 7.75 11.22
N ASN A 26 0.76 6.98 11.81
CA ASN A 26 1.26 7.27 13.17
C ASN A 26 2.34 8.36 13.22
N GLY A 27 2.66 8.96 12.08
CA GLY A 27 3.58 10.09 11.98
C GLY A 27 5.03 9.74 11.67
N THR A 28 5.37 8.45 11.50
CA THR A 28 6.70 8.01 11.07
C THR A 28 7.14 8.74 9.81
N GLN A 29 8.36 9.26 9.82
CA GLN A 29 8.98 9.81 8.63
C GLN A 29 9.56 8.66 7.80
N MET A 30 8.96 8.35 6.65
CA MET A 30 9.41 7.23 5.82
C MET A 30 10.76 7.51 5.14
N ALA A 31 10.92 8.72 4.60
CA ALA A 31 12.13 9.17 3.94
C ALA A 31 12.47 10.64 4.24
N ASP A 32 13.74 11.00 4.12
CA ASP A 32 14.22 12.39 4.18
C ASP A 32 14.01 13.13 2.83
N ALA A 33 14.36 14.42 2.81
CA ALA A 33 14.23 15.25 1.60
C ALA A 33 15.16 14.83 0.44
N ARG A 34 16.13 13.95 0.71
CA ARG A 34 17.05 13.37 -0.29
C ARG A 34 16.59 12.00 -0.78
N GLY A 35 15.48 11.47 -0.23
CA GLY A 35 14.95 10.16 -0.55
C GLY A 35 15.51 9.02 0.30
N ASN A 36 16.39 9.30 1.28
CA ASN A 36 16.91 8.26 2.17
C ASN A 36 15.83 7.77 3.10
N ALA A 37 15.68 6.46 3.27
CA ALA A 37 14.77 5.87 4.24
C ALA A 37 15.17 6.25 5.68
N THR A 38 14.19 6.71 6.46
CA THR A 38 14.36 7.21 7.83
C THR A 38 13.33 6.65 8.83
N PHE A 39 12.54 5.65 8.44
CA PHE A 39 11.46 5.09 9.26
C PHE A 39 11.89 4.38 10.56
N GLY A 40 13.17 4.04 10.69
CA GLY A 40 13.80 3.47 11.89
C GLY A 40 14.55 4.50 12.74
N ASN A 41 14.49 5.79 12.41
CA ASN A 41 15.15 6.84 13.18
C ASN A 41 14.37 7.19 14.46
N LYS A 42 15.11 7.63 15.48
CA LYS A 42 14.52 8.16 16.70
C LYS A 42 13.97 9.57 16.51
N THR A 43 12.88 9.87 17.20
CA THR A 43 12.35 11.23 17.36
C THR A 43 12.95 11.94 18.59
N GLY A 44 12.62 13.22 18.80
CA GLY A 44 13.21 14.04 19.87
C GLY A 44 12.99 13.51 21.29
N ASP A 45 11.92 12.72 21.49
CA ASP A 45 11.55 11.99 22.70
C ASP A 45 12.22 10.61 22.81
N GLN A 46 13.17 10.28 21.93
CA GLN A 46 13.88 9.00 21.84
C GLN A 46 13.03 7.79 21.41
N SER A 47 11.76 7.97 21.07
CA SER A 47 10.91 6.91 20.53
C SER A 47 11.21 6.64 19.05
N ILE A 48 10.79 5.48 18.54
CA ILE A 48 10.86 5.13 17.12
C ILE A 48 9.43 4.82 16.66
N PRO A 49 8.68 5.82 16.17
CA PRO A 49 7.28 5.61 15.77
C PRO A 49 7.11 4.47 14.75
N GLY A 50 8.10 4.26 13.87
CA GLY A 50 8.06 3.14 12.94
C GLY A 50 8.05 1.78 13.65
N ALA A 51 8.79 1.64 14.75
CA ALA A 51 8.81 0.41 15.54
C ALA A 51 7.45 0.15 16.19
N ASP A 52 6.75 1.20 16.62
CA ASP A 52 5.41 1.09 17.20
C ASP A 52 4.37 0.66 16.15
N ALA A 53 4.48 1.16 14.91
CA ALA A 53 3.66 0.69 13.80
C ALA A 53 3.92 -0.78 13.47
N VAL A 54 5.18 -1.24 13.47
CA VAL A 54 5.52 -2.65 13.28
C VAL A 54 4.89 -3.50 14.37
N ARG A 55 5.06 -3.13 15.65
CA ARG A 55 4.46 -3.85 16.78
C ARG A 55 2.94 -3.93 16.66
N PHE A 56 2.28 -2.80 16.36
CA PHE A 56 0.84 -2.75 16.15
C PHE A 56 0.38 -3.68 15.03
N TYR A 57 1.07 -3.67 13.88
CA TYR A 57 0.79 -4.57 12.77
C TYR A 57 0.94 -6.03 13.19
N THR A 58 2.07 -6.40 13.79
CA THR A 58 2.38 -7.80 14.14
C THR A 58 1.59 -8.34 15.33
N ASP A 59 1.03 -7.48 16.18
CA ASP A 59 0.20 -7.91 17.31
C ASP A 59 -1.05 -8.70 16.85
N PHE A 60 -1.57 -8.43 15.65
CA PHE A 60 -2.65 -9.22 15.04
C PHE A 60 -2.22 -10.64 14.63
N ALA A 61 -0.92 -10.90 14.53
CA ALA A 61 -0.35 -12.22 14.27
C ALA A 61 0.22 -12.92 15.50
N ASN A 62 0.15 -12.28 16.67
CA ASN A 62 0.68 -12.82 17.92
C ASN A 62 -0.43 -13.53 18.73
N PRO A 63 -0.39 -14.86 18.93
CA PRO A 63 -1.43 -15.61 19.63
C PRO A 63 -1.55 -15.27 21.13
N GLN A 64 -0.57 -14.56 21.71
CA GLN A 64 -0.61 -14.09 23.09
C GLN A 64 -1.39 -12.77 23.26
N LYS A 65 -1.73 -12.09 22.16
CA LYS A 65 -2.44 -10.81 22.18
C LYS A 65 -3.94 -11.02 22.03
N ALA A 66 -4.73 -10.24 22.75
CA ALA A 66 -6.19 -10.26 22.64
C ALA A 66 -6.71 -9.88 21.24
N VAL A 67 -5.89 -9.18 20.46
CA VAL A 67 -6.19 -8.74 19.08
C VAL A 67 -5.77 -9.76 18.02
N TYR A 68 -5.30 -10.94 18.40
CA TYR A 68 -4.92 -12.00 17.47
C TYR A 68 -6.04 -12.31 16.47
N ALA A 69 -5.72 -12.20 15.19
CA ALA A 69 -6.68 -12.35 14.09
C ALA A 69 -6.15 -13.21 12.94
N TRP A 70 -4.84 -13.25 12.71
CA TRP A 70 -4.27 -13.90 11.53
C TRP A 70 -2.98 -14.69 11.81
N ASN A 71 -2.66 -15.69 11.00
CA ASN A 71 -1.36 -16.39 11.05
C ASN A 71 -0.94 -16.90 9.66
N ALA A 72 0.29 -17.40 9.56
CA ALA A 72 0.91 -17.82 8.30
C ALA A 72 0.29 -19.09 7.68
N GLU A 73 -0.44 -19.89 8.45
CA GLU A 73 -1.11 -21.12 7.96
C GLU A 73 -2.45 -20.82 7.28
N GLN A 74 -3.00 -19.62 7.49
CA GLN A 74 -4.24 -19.21 6.86
C GLN A 74 -4.06 -18.92 5.36
N THR A 75 -5.12 -19.12 4.59
CA THR A 75 -5.18 -18.76 3.17
C THR A 75 -4.88 -17.27 2.95
N GLY A 76 -4.40 -16.89 1.77
CA GLY A 76 -4.16 -15.47 1.43
C GLY A 76 -5.38 -14.57 1.69
N SER A 77 -5.13 -13.35 2.17
CA SER A 77 -6.16 -12.37 2.54
C SER A 77 -7.21 -12.11 1.44
N PHE A 78 -6.78 -11.98 0.17
CA PHE A 78 -7.69 -11.83 -0.97
C PHE A 78 -8.63 -13.04 -1.11
N ASP A 79 -8.07 -14.25 -1.09
CA ASP A 79 -8.80 -15.50 -1.20
C ASP A 79 -9.77 -15.71 -0.04
N ALA A 80 -9.33 -15.36 1.17
CA ALA A 80 -10.15 -15.45 2.37
C ALA A 80 -11.34 -14.48 2.30
N PHE A 81 -11.13 -13.24 1.85
CA PHE A 81 -12.21 -12.28 1.66
C PHE A 81 -13.16 -12.70 0.54
N ALA A 82 -12.62 -13.05 -0.62
CA ALA A 82 -13.41 -13.50 -1.76
C ALA A 82 -14.26 -14.72 -1.41
N SER A 83 -13.77 -15.64 -0.57
CA SER A 83 -14.53 -16.81 -0.11
C SER A 83 -15.43 -16.56 1.10
N GLY A 84 -15.56 -15.31 1.57
CA GLY A 84 -16.41 -14.94 2.72
C GLY A 84 -15.88 -15.37 4.09
N LYS A 85 -14.59 -15.70 4.18
CA LYS A 85 -13.92 -16.13 5.42
C LYS A 85 -13.30 -14.97 6.21
N ALA A 86 -13.04 -13.84 5.56
CA ALA A 86 -12.59 -12.60 6.19
C ALA A 86 -13.64 -11.50 5.99
N ALA A 87 -13.90 -10.70 7.03
CA ALA A 87 -14.91 -9.63 6.97
C ALA A 87 -14.39 -8.38 6.24
N MET A 88 -13.07 -8.15 6.26
CA MET A 88 -12.42 -7.01 5.63
C MET A 88 -11.23 -7.44 4.79
N PHE A 89 -11.00 -6.69 3.70
CA PHE A 89 -9.82 -6.81 2.83
C PHE A 89 -9.26 -5.42 2.55
N LEU A 90 -7.97 -5.24 2.82
CA LEU A 90 -7.25 -4.02 2.48
C LEU A 90 -6.66 -4.18 1.09
N GLY A 91 -7.09 -3.36 0.15
CA GLY A 91 -6.60 -3.45 -1.23
C GLY A 91 -6.98 -2.24 -2.08
N TYR A 92 -6.49 -2.27 -3.31
CA TYR A 92 -6.70 -1.23 -4.31
C TYR A 92 -7.88 -1.50 -5.24
N SER A 93 -8.26 -0.48 -5.99
CA SER A 93 -9.32 -0.51 -7.03
C SER A 93 -9.22 -1.67 -8.01
N TYR A 94 -8.00 -2.07 -8.40
CA TYR A 94 -7.82 -3.19 -9.34
C TYR A 94 -8.27 -4.55 -8.78
N HIS A 95 -8.48 -4.68 -7.47
CA HIS A 95 -9.03 -5.91 -6.89
C HIS A 95 -10.54 -6.03 -7.07
N LEU A 96 -11.27 -4.92 -7.23
CA LEU A 96 -12.72 -4.93 -7.36
C LEU A 96 -13.23 -5.85 -8.48
N PRO A 97 -12.75 -5.76 -9.73
CA PRO A 97 -13.17 -6.68 -10.78
C PRO A 97 -12.76 -8.13 -10.49
N LEU A 98 -11.63 -8.36 -9.82
CA LEU A 98 -11.16 -9.71 -9.46
C LEU A 98 -12.07 -10.36 -8.41
N ILE A 99 -12.50 -9.60 -7.39
CA ILE A 99 -13.43 -10.07 -6.35
C ILE A 99 -14.78 -10.43 -6.98
N ARG A 100 -15.32 -9.54 -7.83
CA ARG A 100 -16.60 -9.79 -8.53
C ARG A 100 -16.53 -11.01 -9.45
N ALA A 101 -15.43 -11.19 -10.17
CA ALA A 101 -15.23 -12.35 -11.04
C ALA A 101 -15.15 -13.66 -10.24
N ARG A 102 -14.42 -13.66 -9.11
CA ARG A 102 -14.22 -14.85 -8.29
C ARG A 102 -15.45 -15.21 -7.46
N SER A 103 -16.16 -14.21 -6.95
CA SER A 103 -17.31 -14.40 -6.07
C SER A 103 -18.47 -13.47 -6.42
N PRO A 104 -19.17 -13.73 -7.55
CA PRO A 104 -20.24 -12.84 -8.04
C PRO A 104 -21.42 -12.65 -7.09
N LYS A 105 -21.60 -13.55 -6.12
CA LYS A 105 -22.67 -13.52 -5.12
C LYS A 105 -22.25 -12.91 -3.78
N LEU A 106 -20.99 -12.53 -3.62
CA LEU A 106 -20.50 -11.92 -2.39
C LEU A 106 -21.15 -10.54 -2.23
N ASN A 107 -21.81 -10.31 -1.10
CA ASN A 107 -22.33 -9.00 -0.75
C ASN A 107 -21.25 -8.21 0.00
N PHE A 108 -20.65 -7.23 -0.67
CA PHE A 108 -19.60 -6.39 -0.08
C PHE A 108 -19.72 -4.94 -0.54
N GLY A 109 -19.14 -4.04 0.24
CA GLY A 109 -19.01 -2.62 -0.09
C GLY A 109 -17.54 -2.18 -0.08
N ILE A 110 -17.31 -0.96 -0.51
CA ILE A 110 -15.99 -0.30 -0.50
C ILE A 110 -16.07 0.85 0.49
N ALA A 111 -15.06 0.98 1.33
CA ALA A 111 -14.94 2.06 2.31
C ALA A 111 -13.51 2.62 2.33
N PRO A 112 -13.31 3.88 2.76
CA PRO A 112 -11.97 4.40 2.99
C PRO A 112 -11.18 3.52 3.95
N VAL A 113 -9.87 3.44 3.75
CA VAL A 113 -9.00 2.70 4.69
C VAL A 113 -9.08 3.33 6.09
N PRO A 114 -9.15 2.53 7.17
CA PRO A 114 -9.15 3.04 8.53
C PRO A 114 -7.95 3.97 8.78
N GLN A 115 -8.20 5.04 9.53
CA GLN A 115 -7.18 6.02 9.92
C GLN A 115 -6.93 5.91 11.42
N ILE A 116 -5.68 6.09 11.86
CA ILE A 116 -5.33 6.17 13.28
C ILE A 116 -5.91 7.47 13.86
N SER A 117 -6.69 7.35 14.93
CA SER A 117 -7.24 8.50 15.68
C SER A 117 -6.13 9.45 16.11
N GLU A 118 -6.31 10.76 15.92
CA GLU A 118 -5.30 11.81 16.17
C GLU A 118 -4.01 11.68 15.32
N GLY A 119 -3.95 10.71 14.40
CA GLY A 119 -2.88 10.53 13.44
C GLY A 119 -3.01 11.42 12.20
N ARG A 120 -2.10 11.23 11.25
CA ARG A 120 -2.15 11.93 9.95
C ARG A 120 -3.13 11.21 9.04
N THR A 121 -4.07 11.95 8.44
CA THR A 121 -4.88 11.43 7.33
C THR A 121 -3.98 11.24 6.11
N VAL A 122 -3.73 9.98 5.76
CA VAL A 122 -2.87 9.60 4.64
C VAL A 122 -3.36 8.29 4.03
N ASN A 123 -3.18 8.17 2.73
CA ASN A 123 -3.42 6.95 1.96
C ASN A 123 -2.14 6.50 1.27
N TYR A 124 -2.07 5.24 0.87
CA TYR A 124 -0.93 4.72 0.12
C TYR A 124 -1.25 4.71 -1.38
N ALA A 125 -0.34 5.23 -2.20
CA ALA A 125 -0.48 5.25 -3.65
C ALA A 125 0.24 4.05 -4.28
N ASN A 126 -0.47 3.31 -5.14
CA ASN A 126 0.12 2.27 -5.98
C ASN A 126 -0.19 2.57 -7.44
N TYR A 127 0.85 2.83 -8.24
CA TYR A 127 0.73 3.25 -9.62
C TYR A 127 1.95 2.85 -10.43
N TRP A 128 1.77 2.83 -11.75
CA TRP A 128 2.86 2.71 -12.71
C TRP A 128 3.08 4.05 -13.38
N ALA A 129 4.34 4.38 -13.68
CA ALA A 129 4.69 5.51 -14.51
C ALA A 129 5.11 4.98 -15.88
N GLU A 130 4.47 5.48 -16.93
CA GLU A 130 4.87 5.18 -18.29
C GLU A 130 6.19 5.87 -18.62
N THR A 131 7.13 5.14 -19.20
CA THR A 131 8.46 5.65 -19.55
C THR A 131 8.86 5.23 -20.96
N VAL A 132 9.72 6.04 -21.59
CA VAL A 132 10.27 5.73 -22.91
C VAL A 132 11.67 5.15 -22.75
N SER A 133 11.89 3.96 -23.31
CA SER A 133 13.21 3.32 -23.33
C SER A 133 14.25 4.20 -24.02
N LYS A 134 15.39 4.42 -23.35
CA LYS A 134 16.53 5.16 -23.91
C LYS A 134 17.10 4.54 -25.19
N ALA A 135 16.88 3.24 -25.41
CA ALA A 135 17.38 2.52 -26.57
C ALA A 135 16.49 2.68 -27.83
N THR A 136 15.32 3.32 -27.73
CA THR A 136 14.43 3.47 -28.87
C THR A 136 15.05 4.37 -29.95
N LYS A 137 14.86 4.00 -31.22
CA LYS A 137 15.23 4.85 -32.36
C LYS A 137 14.20 5.96 -32.63
N ASN A 138 13.02 5.88 -32.01
CA ASN A 138 11.88 6.75 -32.27
C ASN A 138 11.43 7.51 -31.00
N SER A 139 12.36 8.13 -30.29
CA SER A 139 12.11 8.73 -28.97
C SER A 139 11.02 9.80 -28.99
N ASN A 140 11.06 10.70 -29.98
CA ASN A 140 10.07 11.78 -30.11
C ASN A 140 8.65 11.23 -30.29
N TRP A 141 8.45 10.29 -31.22
CA TRP A 141 7.15 9.67 -31.44
C TRP A 141 6.63 8.91 -30.22
N ALA A 142 7.51 8.23 -29.49
CA ALA A 142 7.13 7.52 -28.27
C ALA A 142 6.69 8.51 -27.17
N TRP A 143 7.43 9.61 -26.98
CA TRP A 143 7.04 10.67 -26.04
C TRP A 143 5.78 11.42 -26.46
N ASP A 144 5.60 11.67 -27.75
CA ASP A 144 4.38 12.27 -28.29
C ASP A 144 3.17 11.39 -27.99
N PHE A 145 3.29 10.08 -28.15
CA PHE A 145 2.22 9.14 -27.80
C PHE A 145 1.92 9.12 -26.31
N VAL A 146 2.93 9.03 -25.44
CA VAL A 146 2.72 9.04 -23.97
C VAL A 146 2.02 10.33 -23.54
N GLN A 147 2.45 11.47 -24.06
CA GLN A 147 1.82 12.76 -23.76
C GLN A 147 0.41 12.84 -24.33
N PHE A 148 0.18 12.36 -25.56
CA PHE A 148 -1.15 12.27 -26.16
C PHE A 148 -2.09 11.43 -25.28
N ALA A 149 -1.69 10.22 -24.91
CA ALA A 149 -2.50 9.28 -24.13
C ALA A 149 -2.81 9.82 -22.72
N ALA A 150 -1.89 10.59 -22.12
CA ALA A 150 -2.06 11.17 -20.79
C ALA A 150 -2.92 12.45 -20.76
N LYS A 151 -3.39 12.98 -21.90
CA LYS A 151 -4.30 14.14 -21.91
C LYS A 151 -5.66 13.76 -21.34
N ALA A 152 -6.29 14.69 -20.61
CA ALA A 152 -7.60 14.47 -19.98
C ALA A 152 -8.67 13.95 -20.96
N GLU A 153 -8.70 14.49 -22.18
CA GLU A 153 -9.63 14.10 -23.25
C GLU A 153 -9.39 12.68 -23.80
N ASN A 154 -8.14 12.19 -23.77
CA ASN A 154 -7.77 10.89 -24.33
C ASN A 154 -7.74 9.78 -23.27
N VAL A 155 -7.33 10.11 -22.04
CA VAL A 155 -7.20 9.13 -20.96
C VAL A 155 -8.56 8.65 -20.45
N LYS A 156 -9.62 9.45 -20.62
CA LYS A 156 -10.97 9.13 -20.12
C LYS A 156 -11.48 7.78 -20.62
N GLY A 157 -11.36 7.51 -21.93
CA GLY A 157 -11.77 6.23 -22.50
C GLY A 157 -10.99 5.03 -21.93
N TYR A 158 -9.70 5.22 -21.64
CA TYR A 158 -8.90 4.20 -20.96
C TYR A 158 -9.37 3.99 -19.51
N LEU A 159 -9.59 5.06 -18.74
CA LEU A 159 -10.03 4.97 -17.34
C LEU A 159 -11.42 4.31 -17.22
N ASP A 160 -12.33 4.65 -18.12
CA ASP A 160 -13.68 4.07 -18.17
C ASP A 160 -13.65 2.55 -18.41
N ALA A 161 -12.73 2.09 -19.28
CA ALA A 161 -12.54 0.67 -19.58
C ALA A 161 -11.74 -0.07 -18.50
N ALA A 162 -10.67 0.54 -18.00
CA ALA A 162 -9.75 -0.07 -17.04
C ALA A 162 -10.27 -0.02 -15.61
N LYS A 163 -11.26 0.85 -15.32
CA LYS A 163 -11.80 1.12 -13.98
C LYS A 163 -10.68 1.37 -12.96
N LYS A 164 -9.75 2.24 -13.34
CA LYS A 164 -8.62 2.69 -12.51
C LYS A 164 -8.84 4.14 -12.10
N PRO A 165 -8.44 4.54 -10.87
CA PRO A 165 -8.40 5.93 -10.46
C PRO A 165 -7.48 6.76 -11.35
N THR A 166 -7.85 8.01 -11.56
CA THR A 166 -7.13 8.95 -12.41
C THR A 166 -5.85 9.46 -11.77
N ALA A 167 -4.83 9.69 -12.59
CA ALA A 167 -3.65 10.47 -12.20
C ALA A 167 -3.88 11.99 -12.36
N LEU A 168 -4.96 12.43 -13.00
CA LEU A 168 -5.23 13.82 -13.33
C LEU A 168 -6.22 14.46 -12.36
N ARG A 169 -5.79 15.51 -11.65
CA ARG A 169 -6.66 16.25 -10.72
C ARG A 169 -7.97 16.75 -11.35
N ALA A 170 -7.92 17.11 -12.63
CA ALA A 170 -9.09 17.60 -13.38
C ALA A 170 -10.21 16.55 -13.51
N LEU A 171 -9.88 15.26 -13.43
CA LEU A 171 -10.84 14.16 -13.61
C LEU A 171 -11.37 13.59 -12.27
N ILE A 172 -10.86 14.03 -11.12
CA ILE A 172 -11.26 13.51 -9.81
C ILE A 172 -12.76 13.72 -9.57
N ASN A 173 -13.30 14.88 -9.95
CA ASN A 173 -14.73 15.17 -9.75
C ASN A 173 -15.63 14.32 -10.63
N ASP A 174 -15.16 13.94 -11.83
CA ASP A 174 -15.87 13.00 -12.71
C ASP A 174 -15.89 11.60 -12.08
N GLU A 175 -14.74 11.11 -11.60
CA GLU A 175 -14.63 9.77 -10.98
C GLU A 175 -15.42 9.64 -9.67
N ARG A 176 -15.62 10.74 -8.95
CA ARG A 176 -16.50 10.77 -7.75
C ARG A 176 -17.96 10.43 -8.06
N GLN A 177 -18.39 10.52 -9.31
CA GLN A 177 -19.74 10.14 -9.73
C GLN A 177 -19.85 8.64 -10.10
N ASP A 178 -18.73 7.93 -10.24
CA ASP A 178 -18.72 6.49 -10.49
C ASP A 178 -18.77 5.73 -9.16
N ASN A 179 -19.81 4.92 -8.96
CA ASN A 179 -20.03 4.18 -7.71
C ASN A 179 -18.87 3.25 -7.32
N ASP A 180 -18.13 2.72 -8.29
CA ASP A 180 -17.01 1.81 -8.06
C ASP A 180 -15.72 2.57 -7.74
N LEU A 181 -15.60 3.80 -8.23
CA LEU A 181 -14.39 4.61 -8.10
C LEU A 181 -14.46 5.71 -7.06
N ALA A 182 -15.65 6.14 -6.65
CA ALA A 182 -15.84 7.32 -5.80
C ALA A 182 -14.99 7.28 -4.53
N VAL A 183 -15.01 6.17 -3.81
CA VAL A 183 -14.23 5.97 -2.58
C VAL A 183 -12.73 6.04 -2.84
N PHE A 184 -12.25 5.54 -3.97
CA PHE A 184 -10.83 5.63 -4.35
C PHE A 184 -10.46 7.06 -4.77
N ALA A 185 -11.33 7.72 -5.54
CA ALA A 185 -11.13 9.09 -6.01
C ALA A 185 -11.04 10.11 -4.85
N GLU A 186 -11.81 9.90 -3.78
CA GLU A 186 -11.73 10.72 -2.56
C GLU A 186 -10.38 10.61 -1.84
N GLN A 187 -9.73 9.45 -1.94
CA GLN A 187 -8.46 9.17 -1.27
C GLN A 187 -7.24 9.69 -2.05
N LEU A 188 -7.37 9.99 -3.35
CA LEU A 188 -6.26 10.40 -4.22
C LEU A 188 -5.49 11.63 -3.71
N LEU A 189 -6.20 12.62 -3.16
CA LEU A 189 -5.57 13.88 -2.71
C LEU A 189 -4.72 13.74 -1.45
N THR A 190 -4.86 12.61 -0.73
CA THR A 190 -4.10 12.29 0.48
C THR A 190 -3.22 11.05 0.29
N ALA A 191 -3.20 10.48 -0.92
CA ALA A 191 -2.37 9.34 -1.26
C ALA A 191 -0.91 9.75 -1.42
N LYS A 192 0.00 8.96 -0.85
CA LYS A 192 1.45 9.17 -0.89
C LYS A 192 2.18 7.90 -1.28
N SER A 193 3.30 8.08 -1.97
CA SER A 193 4.38 7.09 -2.11
C SER A 193 5.63 7.67 -1.43
N TRP A 194 6.49 6.82 -0.89
CA TRP A 194 7.68 7.26 -0.15
C TRP A 194 8.99 6.70 -0.71
N TYR A 195 8.94 5.52 -1.33
CA TYR A 195 10.11 4.88 -1.90
C TYR A 195 10.45 5.49 -3.26
N LEU A 196 11.70 5.94 -3.41
CA LEU A 196 12.21 6.61 -4.61
C LEU A 196 13.47 5.92 -5.19
N GLY A 197 13.79 4.72 -4.71
CA GLY A 197 14.96 3.97 -5.15
C GLY A 197 14.74 3.18 -6.44
N ASN A 198 15.79 2.48 -6.85
CA ASN A 198 15.85 1.79 -8.14
C ASN A 198 15.42 0.31 -8.06
N ASP A 199 15.31 -0.26 -6.86
CA ASP A 199 14.93 -1.66 -6.65
C ASP A 199 13.85 -1.81 -5.56
N ALA A 200 12.60 -1.58 -5.98
CA ALA A 200 11.44 -1.70 -5.10
C ALA A 200 11.26 -3.14 -4.56
N SER A 201 11.75 -4.16 -5.26
CA SER A 201 11.59 -5.55 -4.83
C SER A 201 12.44 -5.84 -3.59
N VAL A 202 13.65 -5.31 -3.54
CA VAL A 202 14.52 -5.43 -2.35
C VAL A 202 13.98 -4.60 -1.19
N ALA A 203 13.42 -3.41 -1.45
CA ALA A 203 12.78 -2.61 -0.42
C ALA A 203 11.54 -3.29 0.17
N GLU A 204 10.70 -3.89 -0.68
CA GLU A 204 9.56 -4.70 -0.28
C GLU A 204 10.02 -5.90 0.57
N ALA A 205 11.00 -6.67 0.08
CA ALA A 205 11.55 -7.79 0.82
C ALA A 205 12.08 -7.39 2.21
N ALA A 206 12.74 -6.23 2.33
CA ALA A 206 13.26 -5.75 3.62
C ALA A 206 12.17 -5.53 4.68
N LEU A 207 11.02 -4.98 4.29
CA LEU A 207 9.89 -4.76 5.20
C LEU A 207 9.13 -6.06 5.49
N LEU A 208 9.04 -6.98 4.53
CA LEU A 208 8.43 -8.29 4.76
C LEU A 208 9.29 -9.14 5.72
N ASP A 209 10.61 -9.11 5.57
CA ASP A 209 11.55 -9.77 6.48
C ASP A 209 11.50 -9.15 7.89
N LEU A 210 11.31 -7.82 7.99
CA LEU A 210 11.08 -7.12 9.24
C LEU A 210 9.83 -7.64 9.97
N ILE A 211 8.72 -7.81 9.24
CA ILE A 211 7.48 -8.38 9.81
C ILE A 211 7.74 -9.79 10.34
N ASP A 212 8.37 -10.66 9.54
CA ASP A 212 8.65 -12.04 9.93
C ASP A 212 9.54 -12.11 11.19
N ALA A 213 10.60 -11.31 11.24
CA ALA A 213 11.51 -11.26 12.37
C ALA A 213 10.86 -10.68 13.64
N ALA A 214 9.95 -9.71 13.49
CA ALA A 214 9.21 -9.15 14.61
C ALA A 214 8.20 -10.15 15.21
N ILE A 215 7.49 -10.91 14.36
CA ILE A 215 6.61 -12.02 14.81
C ILE A 215 7.41 -13.09 15.54
N ALA A 216 8.63 -13.39 15.09
CA ALA A 216 9.54 -14.33 15.74
C ALA A 216 10.11 -13.84 17.08
N GLY A 217 9.73 -12.65 17.54
CA GLY A 217 10.12 -12.10 18.85
C GLY A 217 11.47 -11.36 18.85
N GLY A 218 11.97 -10.95 17.69
CA GLY A 218 13.18 -10.13 17.62
C GLY A 218 12.97 -8.71 18.14
N ASP A 219 14.07 -8.06 18.55
CA ASP A 219 14.04 -6.66 19.00
C ASP A 219 13.63 -5.73 17.84
N THR A 220 12.39 -5.26 17.89
CA THR A 220 11.78 -4.44 16.84
C THR A 220 12.57 -3.17 16.53
N GLU A 221 13.21 -2.55 17.53
CA GLU A 221 14.00 -1.33 17.30
C GLU A 221 15.28 -1.62 16.52
N LYS A 222 15.93 -2.74 16.79
CA LYS A 222 17.08 -3.19 16.01
C LYS A 222 16.63 -3.59 14.60
N LEU A 223 15.59 -4.41 14.50
CA LEU A 223 15.09 -4.93 13.23
C LEU A 223 14.66 -3.82 12.27
N ILE A 224 13.96 -2.79 12.76
CA ILE A 224 13.54 -1.68 11.89
C ILE A 224 14.72 -0.87 11.35
N ARG A 225 15.78 -0.70 12.15
CA ARG A 225 17.03 -0.06 11.70
C ARG A 225 17.76 -0.92 10.67
N ASP A 226 17.80 -2.23 10.86
CA ASP A 226 18.40 -3.17 9.89
C ASP A 226 17.63 -3.13 8.56
N ALA A 227 16.30 -3.13 8.60
CA ALA A 227 15.45 -2.99 7.42
C ALA A 227 15.64 -1.63 6.73
N GLN A 228 15.69 -0.52 7.48
CA GLN A 228 16.00 0.81 6.94
C GLN A 228 17.33 0.83 6.20
N ASN A 229 18.38 0.26 6.80
CA ASN A 229 19.71 0.20 6.19
C ASN A 229 19.70 -0.62 4.91
N LYS A 230 18.96 -1.74 4.88
CA LYS A 230 18.77 -2.56 3.67
C LYS A 230 18.02 -1.78 2.57
N VAL A 231 16.96 -1.06 2.91
CA VAL A 231 16.25 -0.18 1.96
C VAL A 231 17.19 0.89 1.40
N ASN A 232 18.03 1.51 2.24
CA ASN A 232 18.98 2.53 1.80
C ASN A 232 20.06 2.02 0.84
N GLN A 233 20.30 0.71 0.75
CA GLN A 233 21.20 0.11 -0.25
C GLN A 233 20.57 0.03 -1.65
N THR A 234 19.28 0.32 -1.78
CA THR A 234 18.51 0.22 -3.04
C THR A 234 18.22 1.58 -3.68
N LEU A 235 18.57 2.67 -2.98
CA LEU A 235 18.32 4.05 -3.40
C LEU A 235 19.32 4.50 -4.46
#